data_AF-A0AAN8V3G7-F1
#
_entry.id   AF-A0AAN8V3G7-F1
#
_cell.length_a   1.000
_cell.length_b   1.000
_cell.length_c   1.000
_cell.angle_alpha   90.00
_cell.angle_beta   90.00
_cell.angle_gamma   90.00
#
_symmetry.space_group_name_H-M   'P 1'
#
loop_
_entity.id
_entity.type
_entity.pdbx_description
1 polymer ?
#
loop_
_entity_poly.entity_id
_entity_poly.type
_entity_poly.pdbx_seq_one_letter_code
_entity_poly.pdbx_strand_id
1 'polypeptide(L)'
;MAASLIRLHFHDCLVQGCDASILLMDSSSITSEQIAGPNKNSMRGYNVIQDAKTEVEKISPGVVSCADIVAVAARDASVAMSTSKRCCPASGDDSVLAPIDLVIPTSFDYNYFKSLMQKKGRLESDQVLFSGGSTDSERV
;
A
#
# COMPACT_ATOMS: atom_id res chain seq x y z
N MET A 1 4.48 -11.44 -8.64
CA MET A 1 3.33 -11.86 -7.82
C MET A 1 3.43 -11.34 -6.39
N ALA A 2 4.56 -11.49 -5.68
CA ALA A 2 4.71 -11.01 -4.31
C ALA A 2 4.32 -9.52 -4.10
N ALA A 3 4.86 -8.60 -4.90
CA ALA A 3 4.50 -7.18 -4.83
C ALA A 3 3.00 -6.91 -5.04
N SER A 4 2.32 -7.73 -5.85
CA SER A 4 0.88 -7.60 -6.10
C SER A 4 0.04 -7.97 -4.88
N LEU A 5 0.46 -8.98 -4.11
CA LEU A 5 -0.23 -9.40 -2.88
C LEU A 5 -0.04 -8.38 -1.75
N ILE A 6 1.16 -7.80 -1.65
CA ILE A 6 1.42 -6.69 -0.73
C ILE A 6 0.53 -5.49 -1.07
N ARG A 7 0.44 -5.14 -2.37
CA ARG A 7 -0.45 -4.08 -2.84
C ARG A 7 -1.93 -4.40 -2.59
N LEU A 8 -2.35 -5.65 -2.77
CA LEU A 8 -3.71 -6.11 -2.48
C LEU A 8 -4.09 -5.89 -1.02
N HIS A 9 -3.23 -6.30 -0.09
CA HIS A 9 -3.45 -6.05 1.33
C HIS A 9 -3.48 -4.56 1.69
N PHE A 10 -2.61 -3.75 1.07
CA PHE A 10 -2.64 -2.30 1.27
C PHE A 10 -3.96 -1.68 0.84
N HIS A 11 -4.47 -2.02 -0.35
CA HIS A 11 -5.72 -1.47 -0.87
C HIS A 11 -6.95 -1.97 -0.10
N ASP A 12 -6.92 -3.19 0.44
CA ASP A 12 -7.94 -3.69 1.38
C ASP A 12 -7.97 -2.81 2.63
N CYS A 13 -6.84 -2.71 3.34
CA CYS A 13 -6.80 -1.98 4.61
C CYS A 13 -7.01 -0.45 4.50
N LEU A 14 -6.74 0.16 3.34
CA LEU A 14 -6.87 1.60 3.15
C LEU A 14 -8.33 2.04 3.00
N VAL A 15 -9.18 1.17 2.45
CA VAL A 15 -10.58 1.47 2.20
C VAL A 15 -11.41 0.76 3.27
N GLN A 16 -11.88 1.51 4.26
CA GLN A 16 -12.78 1.02 5.32
C GLN A 16 -12.24 -0.12 6.22
N GLY A 17 -11.02 -0.61 6.00
CA GLY A 17 -10.29 -1.51 6.90
C GLY A 17 -9.96 -2.85 6.24
N CYS A 18 -9.21 -3.72 6.94
CA CYS A 18 -8.79 -5.01 6.40
C CYS A 18 -9.94 -6.04 6.53
N ASP A 19 -10.96 -5.92 5.70
CA ASP A 19 -12.19 -6.73 5.77
C ASP A 19 -12.43 -7.60 4.53
N ALA A 20 -11.47 -7.63 3.60
CA ALA A 20 -11.55 -8.33 2.31
C ALA A 20 -12.65 -7.83 1.36
N SER A 21 -13.18 -6.62 1.58
CA SER A 21 -14.12 -5.94 0.69
C SER A 21 -13.58 -5.82 -0.74
N ILE A 22 -12.26 -5.66 -0.90
CA ILE A 22 -11.61 -5.59 -2.21
C ILE A 22 -11.75 -6.86 -3.06
N LEU A 23 -12.03 -8.00 -2.43
CA LEU A 23 -12.21 -9.28 -3.13
C LEU A 23 -13.64 -9.46 -3.67
N LEU A 24 -14.58 -8.63 -3.25
CA LEU A 24 -15.98 -8.76 -3.62
C LEU A 24 -16.18 -8.38 -5.10
N MET A 25 -16.92 -9.23 -5.81
CA MET A 25 -17.32 -8.97 -7.20
C MET A 25 -18.58 -8.12 -7.24
N ASP A 26 -18.79 -7.48 -8.38
CA ASP A 26 -19.95 -6.62 -8.61
C ASP A 26 -21.24 -7.44 -8.53
N SER A 27 -22.26 -6.88 -7.87
CA SER A 27 -23.58 -7.49 -7.74
C SER A 27 -24.67 -6.41 -7.73
N SER A 28 -25.94 -6.82 -7.74
CA SER A 28 -27.08 -5.89 -7.70
C SER A 28 -27.09 -4.92 -6.51
N SER A 29 -26.32 -5.23 -5.45
CA SER A 29 -26.29 -4.45 -4.21
C SER A 29 -24.89 -3.98 -3.83
N ILE A 30 -23.85 -4.38 -4.56
CA ILE A 30 -22.45 -4.09 -4.24
C ILE A 30 -21.75 -3.63 -5.51
N THR A 31 -21.27 -2.39 -5.49
CA THR A 31 -20.32 -1.90 -6.48
C THR A 31 -18.93 -2.38 -6.10
N SER A 32 -18.29 -3.18 -6.95
CA SER A 32 -16.98 -3.75 -6.63
C SER A 32 -15.88 -2.70 -6.52
N GLU A 33 -15.02 -2.80 -5.51
CA GLU A 33 -13.81 -1.98 -5.44
C GLU A 33 -12.80 -2.30 -6.54
N GLN A 34 -12.90 -3.47 -7.16
CA GLN A 34 -12.01 -3.89 -8.24
C GLN A 34 -12.15 -3.00 -9.47
N ILE A 35 -13.32 -2.38 -9.67
CA ILE A 35 -13.58 -1.44 -10.78
C ILE A 35 -13.30 0.02 -10.43
N ALA A 36 -12.91 0.31 -9.18
CA ALA A 36 -12.50 1.65 -8.77
C ALA A 36 -11.26 2.08 -9.57
N GLY A 37 -11.15 3.37 -9.90
CA GLY A 37 -10.07 3.91 -10.75
C GLY A 37 -8.66 3.42 -10.38
N PRO A 38 -8.24 3.44 -9.10
CA PRO A 38 -6.93 2.94 -8.68
C PRO A 38 -6.71 1.43 -8.88
N ASN A 39 -7.81 0.65 -8.93
CA ASN A 39 -7.79 -0.81 -8.97
C ASN A 39 -8.02 -1.38 -10.37
N LYS A 40 -8.85 -0.70 -11.15
CA LYS A 40 -9.29 -1.11 -12.49
C LYS A 40 -8.08 -1.30 -13.41
N ASN A 41 -7.94 -2.51 -13.96
CA ASN A 41 -6.81 -2.92 -14.81
C ASN A 41 -5.42 -2.81 -14.14
N SER A 42 -5.37 -2.64 -12.82
CA SER A 42 -4.13 -2.38 -12.08
C SER A 42 -3.85 -3.45 -11.03
N MET A 43 -4.86 -3.80 -10.24
CA MET A 43 -4.76 -4.79 -9.16
C MET A 43 -4.74 -6.22 -9.70
N ARG A 44 -3.95 -7.07 -9.05
CA ARG A 44 -3.68 -8.46 -9.46
C ARG A 44 -3.54 -9.33 -8.22
N GLY A 45 -3.72 -10.64 -8.40
CA GLY A 45 -3.54 -11.62 -7.31
C GLY A 45 -4.85 -12.14 -6.71
N TYR A 46 -6.02 -11.70 -7.20
CA TYR A 46 -7.33 -12.21 -6.76
C TYR A 46 -7.44 -13.72 -6.90
N ASN A 47 -6.95 -14.28 -8.02
CA ASN A 47 -6.97 -15.72 -8.26
C ASN A 47 -6.13 -16.49 -7.22
N VAL A 48 -4.97 -15.95 -6.81
CA VAL A 48 -4.12 -16.59 -5.81
C VAL A 48 -4.82 -16.65 -4.44
N ILE A 49 -5.52 -15.58 -4.06
CA ILE A 49 -6.29 -15.54 -2.82
C ILE A 49 -7.48 -16.52 -2.90
N GLN A 50 -8.17 -16.58 -4.04
CA GLN A 50 -9.30 -17.49 -4.23
C GLN A 50 -8.87 -18.97 -4.18
N ASP A 51 -7.74 -19.30 -4.80
CA ASP A 51 -7.16 -20.64 -4.76
C ASP A 51 -6.76 -21.01 -3.32
N ALA A 52 -6.09 -20.09 -2.61
CA ALA A 52 -5.72 -20.28 -1.21
C ALA A 52 -6.96 -20.48 -0.31
N LYS A 53 -8.01 -19.68 -0.49
CA LYS A 53 -9.28 -19.85 0.23
C LYS A 53 -9.89 -21.22 -0.04
N THR A 54 -9.87 -21.67 -1.29
CA THR A 54 -10.39 -22.98 -1.68
C THR A 54 -9.67 -24.11 -0.98
N GLU A 55 -8.34 -24.07 -0.89
CA GLU A 55 -7.56 -25.09 -0.18
C GLU A 55 -7.74 -25.03 1.34
N VAL A 56 -7.80 -23.83 1.92
CA VAL A 56 -8.00 -23.66 3.36
C VAL A 56 -9.38 -24.16 3.80
N GLU A 57 -10.42 -23.92 3.00
CA GLU A 57 -11.78 -24.40 3.29
C GLU A 57 -11.90 -25.93 3.23
N LYS A 58 -11.07 -26.63 2.45
CA LYS A 58 -11.03 -28.11 2.47
C LYS A 58 -10.52 -28.66 3.80
N ILE A 59 -9.68 -27.89 4.49
CA ILE A 59 -9.05 -28.30 5.75
C ILE A 59 -9.90 -27.86 6.94
N SER A 60 -10.33 -26.59 6.93
CA SER A 60 -11.04 -25.95 8.04
C SER A 60 -12.19 -25.08 7.52
N PRO A 61 -13.38 -25.68 7.29
CA PRO A 61 -14.52 -24.97 6.73
C PRO A 61 -14.97 -23.81 7.61
N GLY A 62 -15.07 -22.60 7.05
CA GLY A 62 -15.61 -21.41 7.72
C GLY A 62 -14.79 -20.87 8.89
N VAL A 63 -13.54 -21.32 9.07
CA VAL A 63 -12.70 -20.89 10.20
C VAL A 63 -11.84 -19.68 9.82
N VAL A 64 -11.22 -19.70 8.64
CA VAL A 64 -10.25 -18.68 8.24
C VAL A 64 -10.94 -17.64 7.36
N SER A 65 -10.89 -16.38 7.79
CA SER A 65 -11.47 -15.27 7.01
C SER A 65 -10.66 -14.96 5.75
N CYS A 66 -11.28 -14.35 4.74
CA CYS A 66 -10.55 -13.91 3.55
C CYS A 66 -9.55 -12.79 3.88
N ALA A 67 -9.87 -11.94 4.85
CA ALA A 67 -8.97 -10.87 5.31
C ALA A 67 -7.66 -11.45 5.90
N ASP A 68 -7.77 -12.51 6.71
CA ASP A 68 -6.59 -13.19 7.27
C ASP A 68 -5.73 -13.82 6.18
N ILE A 69 -6.35 -14.42 5.15
CA ILE A 69 -5.62 -15.00 4.02
C ILE A 69 -4.86 -13.91 3.25
N VAL A 70 -5.48 -12.75 3.00
CA VAL A 70 -4.82 -11.61 2.34
C VAL A 70 -3.65 -11.10 3.18
N ALA A 71 -3.83 -10.96 4.49
CA ALA A 71 -2.78 -10.51 5.40
C ALA A 71 -1.59 -11.50 5.45
N VAL A 72 -1.86 -12.80 5.57
CA VAL A 72 -0.83 -13.84 5.57
C VAL A 72 -0.11 -13.90 4.21
N ALA A 73 -0.85 -13.81 3.11
CA ALA A 73 -0.27 -13.80 1.76
C ALA A 73 0.66 -12.60 1.55
N ALA A 74 0.29 -11.41 2.04
CA ALA A 74 1.14 -10.22 1.99
C ALA A 74 2.40 -10.36 2.86
N ARG A 75 2.27 -10.94 4.05
CA ARG A 75 3.41 -11.26 4.92
C ARG A 75 4.38 -12.20 4.22
N ASP A 76 3.90 -13.32 3.69
CA ASP A 76 4.75 -14.32 3.03
C ASP A 76 5.41 -13.75 1.76
N ALA A 77 4.67 -12.93 1.00
CA ALA A 77 5.21 -12.17 -0.12
C ALA A 77 6.35 -11.23 0.30
N SER A 78 6.21 -10.53 1.43
CA SER A 78 7.25 -9.63 1.94
C SER A 78 8.52 -10.40 2.35
N VAL A 79 8.36 -11.56 2.99
CA VAL A 79 9.47 -12.44 3.36
C VAL A 79 10.17 -12.97 2.11
N ALA A 80 9.42 -13.43 1.10
CA ALA A 80 9.99 -13.89 -0.16
C ALA A 80 10.81 -12.79 -0.87
N MET A 81 10.34 -11.54 -0.84
CA MET A 81 11.03 -10.39 -1.43
C MET A 81 12.24 -9.91 -0.61
N SER A 82 12.24 -10.13 0.70
CA SER A 82 13.33 -9.70 1.61
C SER A 82 14.66 -10.44 1.40
N THR A 83 14.65 -11.51 0.61
CA THR A 83 15.87 -12.25 0.22
C THR A 83 16.80 -11.42 -0.70
N SER A 84 16.28 -10.36 -1.34
CA SER A 84 17.08 -9.33 -2.02
C SER A 84 17.46 -8.21 -1.05
N LYS A 85 18.35 -8.51 -0.10
CA LYS A 85 19.13 -7.46 0.56
C LYS A 85 20.06 -6.81 -0.47
N ARG A 86 19.79 -5.54 -0.81
CA ARG A 86 20.75 -4.43 -1.12
C ARG A 86 20.21 -3.47 -2.18
N CYS A 87 19.39 -2.51 -1.76
CA CYS A 87 19.29 -1.22 -2.46
C CYS A 87 19.72 -0.05 -1.57
N CYS A 88 19.64 -0.20 -0.25
CA CYS A 88 20.34 0.69 0.68
C CYS A 88 21.84 0.41 0.59
N PRO A 89 22.71 1.45 0.52
CA PRO A 89 24.15 1.26 0.60
C PRO A 89 24.48 0.44 1.85
N ALA A 90 25.42 -0.51 1.73
CA ALA A 90 25.82 -1.37 2.85
C ALA A 90 26.40 -0.57 4.04
N SER A 91 26.75 0.70 3.79
CA SER A 91 27.12 1.71 4.77
C SER A 91 26.40 3.01 4.43
N GLY A 92 25.24 3.21 5.05
CA GLY A 92 24.69 4.52 5.40
C GLY A 92 24.67 4.57 6.92
N ASP A 93 25.02 5.71 7.50
CA ASP A 93 24.90 5.85 8.95
C ASP A 93 23.42 6.04 9.30
N ASP A 94 22.72 4.94 9.63
CA ASP A 94 21.31 4.97 10.07
C ASP A 94 21.14 5.73 11.40
N SER A 95 22.24 6.08 12.08
CA SER A 95 22.23 6.97 13.24
C SER A 95 22.29 8.45 12.86
N VAL A 96 22.57 8.78 11.59
CA VAL A 96 22.45 10.13 11.03
C VAL A 96 21.01 10.34 10.57
N LEU A 97 20.15 10.55 11.57
CA LEU A 97 18.77 10.98 11.33
C LEU A 97 18.79 12.44 10.87
N ALA A 98 18.32 12.70 9.64
CA ALA A 98 17.99 14.06 9.23
C ALA A 98 16.56 14.38 9.69
N PRO A 99 16.34 15.43 10.50
CA PRO A 99 14.99 15.82 10.90
C PRO A 99 14.12 16.14 9.68
N ILE A 100 12.97 15.48 9.57
CA ILE A 100 11.95 15.74 8.52
C ILE A 100 11.40 17.16 8.68
N ASP A 101 11.28 17.63 9.91
CA ASP A 101 11.04 19.03 10.26
C ASP A 101 12.20 19.59 11.10
N LEU A 102 12.68 20.78 10.71
CA LEU A 102 13.76 21.50 11.39
C LEU A 102 13.29 22.24 12.65
N VAL A 103 11.97 22.39 12.84
CA VAL A 103 11.40 23.19 13.91
C VAL A 103 10.97 22.33 15.11
N ILE A 104 10.17 21.26 14.91
CA ILE A 104 9.76 20.36 16.01
C ILE A 104 9.68 18.89 15.53
N PRO A 105 10.80 18.15 15.51
CA PRO A 105 10.84 16.79 14.93
C PRO A 105 10.05 15.71 15.71
N THR A 106 9.54 16.03 16.90
CA THR A 106 8.90 15.07 17.82
C THR A 106 7.43 15.36 18.11
N SER A 107 6.84 16.36 17.45
CA SER A 107 5.41 16.70 17.57
C SER A 107 4.75 16.67 16.20
N PHE A 108 3.50 16.23 16.15
CA PHE A 108 2.69 16.42 14.96
C PHE A 108 2.36 17.91 14.81
N ASP A 109 2.84 18.54 13.74
CA ASP A 109 2.58 19.94 13.43
C ASP A 109 2.54 20.19 11.90
N TYR A 110 2.34 21.45 11.50
CA TYR A 110 2.25 21.86 10.09
C TYR A 110 3.55 22.48 9.53
N ASN A 111 4.65 22.45 10.29
CA ASN A 111 5.94 23.02 9.86
C ASN A 111 6.57 22.24 8.72
N TYR A 112 6.40 20.92 8.71
CA TYR A 112 6.73 20.08 7.55
C TYR A 112 5.99 20.57 6.29
N PHE A 113 4.68 20.82 6.39
CA PHE A 113 3.88 21.34 5.28
C PHE A 113 4.33 22.73 4.81
N LYS A 114 4.69 23.64 5.74
CA LYS A 114 5.28 24.95 5.37
C LYS A 114 6.60 24.79 4.60
N SER A 115 7.47 23.90 5.06
CA SER A 115 8.74 23.62 4.40
C SER A 115 8.52 23.01 3.02
N LEU A 116 7.51 22.14 2.89
CA LEU A 116 7.07 21.55 1.64
C LEU A 116 6.60 22.66 0.67
N MET A 117 5.73 23.58 1.08
CA MET A 117 5.28 24.72 0.26
C MET A 117 6.41 25.67 -0.17
N GLN A 118 7.54 25.66 0.53
CA GLN A 118 8.76 26.38 0.14
C GLN A 118 9.72 25.54 -0.74
N LYS A 119 9.28 24.37 -1.22
CA LYS A 119 10.10 23.40 -1.99
C LYS A 119 11.33 22.88 -1.24
N LYS A 120 11.26 22.81 0.09
CA LYS A 120 12.33 22.31 0.97
C LYS A 120 12.02 20.91 1.53
N GLY A 121 11.25 20.12 0.78
CA GLY A 121 10.96 18.73 1.13
C GLY A 121 12.22 17.88 1.16
N ARG A 122 12.30 16.97 2.12
CA ARG A 122 13.47 16.11 2.37
C ARG A 122 13.31 14.72 1.77
N LEU A 123 12.06 14.30 1.53
CA LEU A 123 11.77 13.02 0.92
C LEU A 123 11.86 13.16 -0.60
N GLU A 124 12.31 12.11 -1.27
CA GLU A 124 12.32 12.05 -2.74
C GLU A 124 10.90 12.23 -3.32
N SER A 125 9.88 11.71 -2.63
CA SER A 125 8.47 11.93 -2.96
C SER A 125 8.06 13.40 -2.96
N ASP A 126 8.70 14.23 -2.12
CA ASP A 126 8.43 15.66 -2.04
C ASP A 126 8.99 16.39 -3.26
N GLN A 127 10.13 15.93 -3.80
CA GLN A 127 10.70 16.48 -5.04
C GLN A 127 9.80 16.16 -6.23
N VAL A 128 9.20 14.97 -6.26
CA VAL A 128 8.23 14.59 -7.29
C VAL A 128 7.01 15.52 -7.26
N LEU A 129 6.50 15.88 -6.08
CA LEU A 129 5.36 16.81 -5.92
C LEU A 129 5.59 18.19 -6.60
N PHE A 130 6.83 18.67 -6.65
CA PHE A 130 7.18 19.97 -7.24
C PHE A 130 7.88 19.90 -8.59
N SER A 131 8.15 18.71 -9.09
CA SER A 131 8.84 18.47 -10.37
C SER A 131 8.01 18.78 -11.62
N GLY A 132 6.84 19.41 -11.47
CA GLY A 132 6.08 19.98 -12.58
C GLY A 132 5.53 18.94 -13.56
N GLY A 133 5.24 17.73 -13.08
CA GLY A 133 4.44 16.76 -13.83
C GLY A 133 3.04 17.33 -14.04
N SER A 134 2.83 17.99 -15.17
CA SER A 134 1.51 18.49 -15.57
C SER A 134 0.54 17.31 -15.69
N THR A 135 -0.42 17.27 -14.77
CA THR A 135 -1.79 16.88 -15.12
C THR A 135 -2.67 18.04 -14.73
N ASP A 136 -2.60 19.08 -15.56
CA ASP A 136 -3.68 20.07 -15.66
C ASP A 136 -4.90 19.38 -16.30
N SER A 137 -6.10 19.79 -15.85
CA SER A 137 -7.43 19.21 -16.09
C SER A 137 -7.75 17.99 -15.21
N GLU A 138 -8.72 18.02 -14.28
CA GLU A 138 -10.03 18.65 -14.35
C GLU A 138 -10.43 19.38 -13.05
N ARG A 139 -11.18 20.45 -13.26
CA ARG A 139 -11.81 21.40 -12.35
C ARG A 139 -12.92 20.74 -11.49
N VAL A 140 -13.10 21.31 -10.29
CA VAL A 140 -14.23 21.23 -9.32
C VAL A 140 -15.54 20.70 -9.89
#